data_AF-A0A2E6KV18-F1
#
_entry.id   AF-A0A2E6KV18-F1
#
_cell.length_a   1.000
_cell.length_b   1.000
_cell.length_c   1.000
_cell.angle_alpha   90.00
_cell.angle_beta   90.00
_cell.angle_gamma   90.00
#
_symmetry.space_group_name_H-M   'P 1'
#
loop_
_entity.id
_entity.type
_entity.pdbx_description
1 polymer ?
#
loop_
_entity_poly.entity_id
_entity_poly.type
_entity_poly.pdbx_seq_one_letter_code
_entity_poly.pdbx_strand_id
1 'polypeptide(L)'
;MGDWPPSMYEAARRLLRSTGGILHVPDSCLDSARILILEISDEIPSMVMEPKVNPLGPEGDIFYECDGRIEFYFGVVAPEIETCWVKPSDRIEDMWEGFSGVAIHLARAGYPGCLGCGGPGSEEIWDEKSSRMST
;
A
#
# COMPACT_ATOMS: atom_id res chain seq x y z
N MET A 1 7.09 -5.21 -15.39
CA MET A 1 6.75 -4.68 -14.06
C MET A 1 7.94 -3.82 -13.67
N GLY A 2 7.77 -2.53 -13.43
CA GLY A 2 8.89 -1.65 -13.08
C GLY A 2 9.51 -2.08 -11.74
N ASP A 3 10.81 -1.85 -11.56
CA ASP A 3 11.49 -2.05 -10.28
C ASP A 3 11.04 -0.95 -9.31
N TRP A 4 9.92 -1.17 -8.63
CA TRP A 4 9.45 -0.28 -7.57
C TRP A 4 10.30 -0.44 -6.30
N PRO A 5 10.44 0.62 -5.48
CA PRO A 5 11.26 0.54 -4.28
C PRO A 5 10.67 -0.48 -3.28
N PRO A 6 11.51 -1.08 -2.42
CA PRO A 6 11.04 -2.05 -1.42
C PRO A 6 9.89 -1.54 -0.53
N SER A 7 9.85 -0.23 -0.25
CA SER A 7 8.78 0.41 0.52
C SER A 7 7.41 0.33 -0.18
N MET A 8 7.36 0.32 -1.51
CA MET A 8 6.10 0.14 -2.23
C MET A 8 5.54 -1.28 -2.04
N TYR A 9 6.42 -2.29 -2.10
CA TYR A 9 6.04 -3.67 -1.81
C TYR A 9 5.59 -3.84 -0.36
N GLU A 10 6.29 -3.25 0.59
CA GLU A 10 5.87 -3.32 1.99
C GLU A 10 4.53 -2.61 2.24
N ALA A 11 4.32 -1.43 1.66
CA ALA A 11 3.02 -0.74 1.75
C ALA A 11 1.88 -1.63 1.23
N ALA A 12 2.07 -2.27 0.08
CA ALA A 12 1.09 -3.19 -0.49
C ALA A 12 0.84 -4.38 0.45
N ARG A 13 1.89 -4.98 1.02
CA ARG A 13 1.72 -6.08 1.98
C ARG A 13 0.94 -5.65 3.23
N ARG A 14 1.17 -4.44 3.75
CA ARG A 14 0.42 -3.92 4.90
C ARG A 14 -1.07 -3.76 4.57
N LEU A 15 -1.40 -3.30 3.37
CA LEU A 15 -2.79 -3.29 2.90
C LEU A 15 -3.39 -4.70 2.91
N LEU A 16 -2.71 -5.67 2.29
CA LEU A 16 -3.21 -7.05 2.13
C LEU A 16 -3.28 -7.85 3.44
N ARG A 17 -2.46 -7.51 4.45
CA ARG A 17 -2.51 -8.12 5.79
C ARG A 17 -3.56 -7.48 6.71
N SER A 18 -4.13 -6.34 6.32
CA SER A 18 -5.01 -5.58 7.18
C SER A 18 -6.34 -6.29 7.42
N THR A 19 -6.93 -6.05 8.59
CA THR A 19 -8.23 -6.59 9.01
C THR A 19 -9.32 -5.52 8.91
N GLY A 20 -9.28 -4.72 7.85
CA GLY A 20 -10.06 -3.48 7.68
C GLY A 20 -9.18 -2.24 7.85
N GLY A 21 -9.79 -1.05 7.72
CA GLY A 21 -9.09 0.23 7.79
C GLY A 21 -9.70 1.26 6.82
N ILE A 22 -9.01 2.38 6.64
CA ILE A 22 -9.42 3.46 5.74
C ILE A 22 -8.23 3.84 4.86
N LEU A 23 -8.41 3.69 3.55
CA LEU A 23 -7.48 4.15 2.52
C LEU A 23 -7.87 5.57 2.11
N HIS A 24 -7.00 6.52 2.42
CA HIS A 24 -7.16 7.92 2.08
C HIS A 24 -6.41 8.20 0.79
N VAL A 25 -7.11 8.75 -0.21
CA VAL A 25 -6.56 9.04 -1.54
C VAL A 25 -7.04 10.40 -2.06
N PRO A 26 -6.27 11.05 -2.95
CA PRO A 26 -6.74 12.19 -3.72
C PRO A 26 -7.96 11.83 -4.58
N ASP A 27 -8.76 12.84 -4.91
CA ASP A 27 -9.96 12.67 -5.74
C ASP A 27 -9.63 12.06 -7.11
N SER A 28 -8.45 12.35 -7.67
CA SER A 28 -7.97 11.77 -8.93
C SER A 28 -7.80 10.25 -8.88
N CYS A 29 -7.62 9.67 -7.69
CA CYS A 29 -7.38 8.24 -7.48
C CYS A 29 -8.60 7.50 -6.91
N LEU A 30 -9.68 8.22 -6.57
CA LEU A 30 -10.82 7.70 -5.81
C LEU A 30 -11.50 6.49 -6.46
N ASP A 31 -11.80 6.58 -7.76
CA ASP A 31 -12.51 5.51 -8.46
C ASP A 31 -11.62 4.27 -8.61
N SER A 32 -10.34 4.46 -8.96
CA SER A 32 -9.37 3.36 -9.01
C SER A 32 -9.10 2.73 -7.64
N ALA A 33 -9.15 3.51 -6.55
CA ALA A 33 -9.01 2.97 -5.19
C ALA A 33 -10.18 2.08 -4.82
N ARG A 34 -11.41 2.45 -5.19
CA ARG A 34 -12.58 1.58 -4.99
C ARG A 34 -12.46 0.29 -5.80
N ILE A 35 -12.00 0.37 -7.04
CA ILE A 35 -11.75 -0.81 -7.88
C ILE A 35 -10.68 -1.71 -7.24
N LEU A 36 -9.57 -1.13 -6.79
CA LEU A 36 -8.48 -1.88 -6.14
C LEU A 36 -8.98 -2.69 -4.94
N ILE A 37 -9.78 -2.08 -4.06
CA ILE A 37 -10.31 -2.78 -2.89
C ILE A 37 -11.21 -3.96 -3.28
N LEU A 38 -12.06 -3.78 -4.30
CA LEU A 38 -12.91 -4.86 -4.81
C LEU A 38 -12.07 -6.00 -5.41
N GLU A 39 -11.08 -5.68 -6.24
CA GLU A 39 -10.18 -6.69 -6.82
C GLU A 39 -9.40 -7.45 -5.74
N ILE A 40 -8.92 -6.78 -4.70
CA ILE A 40 -8.25 -7.44 -3.57
C ILE A 40 -9.20 -8.37 -2.83
N SER A 41 -10.46 -7.95 -2.61
CA SER A 41 -11.48 -8.77 -1.93
C SER A 41 -11.78 -10.05 -2.71
N ASP A 42 -11.87 -9.96 -4.04
CA ASP A 42 -12.09 -11.11 -4.93
C ASP A 42 -10.90 -12.10 -4.90
N GLU A 43 -9.67 -11.59 -4.81
CA GLU A 43 -8.45 -12.40 -4.82
C GLU A 43 -8.08 -12.98 -3.44
N ILE A 44 -8.53 -12.36 -2.34
CA ILE A 44 -8.21 -12.77 -0.96
C ILE A 44 -9.49 -13.15 -0.20
N PRO A 45 -9.99 -14.40 -0.35
CA PRO A 45 -11.20 -14.86 0.33
C PRO A 45 -11.13 -14.81 1.86
N SER A 46 -9.93 -14.76 2.43
CA SER A 46 -9.70 -14.68 3.87
C SER A 46 -9.75 -13.25 4.43
N MET A 47 -9.93 -12.23 3.60
CA MET A 47 -10.04 -10.85 4.05
C MET A 47 -11.31 -10.68 4.89
N VAL A 48 -11.14 -10.40 6.18
CA VAL A 48 -12.25 -10.39 7.16
C VAL A 48 -13.10 -9.11 7.03
N MET A 49 -12.46 -7.98 6.72
CA MET A 49 -13.12 -6.70 6.51
C MET A 49 -12.46 -5.94 5.37
N GLU A 50 -13.26 -5.48 4.43
CA GLU A 50 -12.79 -4.65 3.31
C GLU A 50 -12.37 -3.26 3.80
N PRO A 51 -11.21 -2.75 3.36
CA PRO A 51 -10.83 -1.36 3.58
C PRO A 51 -11.87 -0.39 3.01
N LYS A 52 -12.15 0.69 3.74
CA LYS A 52 -12.96 1.79 3.20
C LYS A 52 -12.08 2.75 2.43
N VAL A 53 -12.65 3.48 1.47
CA VAL A 53 -11.94 4.52 0.71
C VAL A 53 -12.48 5.89 1.10
N ASN A 54 -11.60 6.81 1.49
CA ASN A 54 -11.94 8.18 1.86
C ASN A 54 -11.24 9.20 0.94
N PRO A 55 -11.97 10.11 0.29
CA PRO A 55 -11.37 11.18 -0.52
C PRO A 55 -10.72 12.25 0.37
N LEU A 56 -9.59 12.80 -0.08
CA LEU A 56 -8.89 13.92 0.56
C LEU A 56 -9.05 15.26 -0.18
N GLY A 57 -9.70 15.28 -1.34
CA GLY A 57 -9.76 16.44 -2.21
C GLY A 57 -8.75 16.38 -3.37
N PRO A 58 -8.56 17.50 -4.10
CA PRO A 58 -7.80 17.52 -5.36
C PRO A 58 -6.28 17.40 -5.17
N GLU A 59 -5.77 17.84 -4.02
CA GLU A 59 -4.37 17.73 -3.63
C GLU A 59 -4.31 16.91 -2.34
N GLY A 60 -3.53 15.84 -2.33
CA GLY A 60 -3.43 14.98 -1.17
C GLY A 60 -2.32 13.95 -1.32
N ASP A 61 -1.82 13.52 -0.17
CA ASP A 61 -0.99 12.34 -0.05
C ASP A 61 -1.86 11.07 -0.11
N ILE A 62 -1.24 9.90 -0.23
CA ILE A 62 -1.95 8.62 -0.09
C ILE A 62 -1.52 7.97 1.21
N PHE A 63 -2.48 7.52 2.02
CA PHE A 63 -2.15 6.81 3.25
C PHE A 63 -3.24 5.85 3.68
N TYR A 64 -2.82 4.86 4.47
CA TYR A 64 -3.72 3.86 5.00
C TYR A 64 -3.72 3.88 6.52
N GLU A 65 -4.89 4.08 7.10
CA GLU A 65 -5.10 4.06 8.54
C GLU A 65 -5.80 2.78 8.96
N CYS A 66 -5.23 2.06 9.93
CA CYS A 66 -5.84 0.90 10.57
C CYS A 66 -5.63 1.02 12.09
N ASP A 67 -6.68 0.80 12.87
CA ASP A 67 -6.65 0.85 14.34
C ASP A 67 -5.99 2.12 14.92
N GLY A 68 -6.24 3.27 14.29
CA GLY A 68 -5.72 4.58 14.70
C GLY A 68 -4.22 4.78 14.42
N ARG A 69 -3.62 3.98 13.53
CA ARG A 69 -2.22 4.09 13.10
C ARG A 69 -2.12 4.18 11.59
N ILE A 70 -1.15 4.95 11.11
CA ILE A 70 -0.84 5.02 9.69
C ILE A 70 0.10 3.87 9.34
N GLU A 71 -0.40 2.89 8.61
CA GLU A 71 0.35 1.71 8.19
C GLU A 71 1.35 2.04 7.08
N PHE A 72 0.94 2.85 6.10
CA PHE A 72 1.81 3.38 5.07
C PHE A 72 1.40 4.79 4.65
N TYR A 73 2.36 5.55 4.14
CA TYR A 73 2.16 6.94 3.73
C TYR A 73 3.03 7.29 2.53
N PHE A 74 2.41 7.91 1.53
CA PHE A 74 2.99 8.38 0.28
C PHE A 74 2.97 9.90 0.32
N GLY A 75 4.08 10.50 0.69
CA GLY A 75 4.15 11.96 0.80
C GLY A 75 5.57 12.45 0.97
N VAL A 76 5.75 13.75 0.80
CA VAL A 76 7.10 14.35 0.73
C VAL A 76 7.78 14.46 2.10
N VAL A 77 7.01 14.53 3.19
CA VAL A 77 7.53 14.62 4.55
C VAL A 77 7.54 13.23 5.18
N ALA A 78 8.69 12.80 5.70
CA ALA A 78 8.79 11.51 6.36
C ALA A 78 7.87 11.43 7.60
N PRO A 79 7.05 10.37 7.74
CA PRO A 79 6.20 10.14 8.91
C PRO A 79 7.02 9.56 10.08
N GLU A 80 6.33 9.12 11.14
CA GLU A 80 6.91 8.33 12.22
C GLU A 80 7.50 7.01 11.73
N ILE A 81 8.38 6.38 12.53
CA ILE A 81 9.22 5.26 12.05
C ILE A 81 8.44 3.94 11.94
N GLU A 82 7.29 3.87 12.58
CA GLU A 82 6.37 2.75 12.55
C GLU A 82 5.61 2.68 11.22
N THR A 83 5.44 3.81 10.54
CA THR A 83 4.79 3.92 9.24
C THR A 83 5.76 3.59 8.11
N CYS A 84 5.33 2.73 7.17
CA CYS A 84 6.06 2.50 5.93
C CYS A 84 5.99 3.75 5.05
N TRP A 85 7.12 4.46 4.93
CA TRP A 85 7.18 5.66 4.10
C TRP A 85 7.53 5.32 2.65
N VAL A 86 6.64 5.70 1.73
CA VAL A 86 6.89 5.64 0.30
C VAL A 86 7.20 7.06 -0.17
N LYS A 87 8.49 7.39 -0.23
CA LYS A 87 8.96 8.69 -0.72
C LYS A 87 8.55 8.85 -2.19
N PRO A 88 7.80 9.89 -2.57
CA PRO A 88 7.40 10.13 -3.94
C PRO A 88 8.63 10.32 -4.85
N SER A 89 8.72 9.53 -5.91
CA SER A 89 9.72 9.69 -6.98
C SER A 89 9.13 10.30 -8.25
N ASP A 90 7.81 10.30 -8.39
CA ASP A 90 7.05 10.81 -9.52
C ASP A 90 5.73 11.42 -9.03
N ARG A 91 4.81 11.75 -9.95
CA ARG A 91 3.47 12.21 -9.63
C ARG A 91 2.72 11.19 -8.76
N ILE A 92 1.85 11.69 -7.91
CA ILE A 92 1.08 10.84 -6.99
C ILE A 92 0.20 9.82 -7.73
N GLU A 93 -0.31 10.18 -8.92
CA GLU A 93 -1.09 9.26 -9.76
C GLU A 93 -0.27 8.10 -10.30
N ASP A 94 0.97 8.35 -10.73
CA ASP A 94 1.87 7.32 -11.26
C ASP A 94 2.33 6.38 -10.13
N MET A 95 2.61 6.95 -8.96
CA MET A 95 2.90 6.19 -7.73
C MET A 95 1.73 5.31 -7.32
N TRP A 96 0.50 5.81 -7.45
CA TRP A 96 -0.74 5.09 -7.17
C TRP A 96 -0.98 3.93 -8.14
N GLU A 97 -0.78 4.14 -9.44
CA GLU A 97 -0.87 3.08 -10.45
C GLU A 97 0.15 1.96 -10.14
N GLY A 98 1.39 2.35 -9.81
CA GLY A 98 2.44 1.44 -9.37
C GLY A 98 2.03 0.61 -8.16
N PHE A 99 1.59 1.27 -7.10
CA PHE A 99 1.12 0.63 -5.88
C PHE A 99 -0.03 -0.34 -6.13
N SER A 100 -1.04 0.08 -6.90
CA SER A 100 -2.19 -0.74 -7.24
C SER A 100 -1.77 -2.01 -7.99
N GLY A 101 -0.88 -1.86 -8.98
CA GLY A 101 -0.31 -2.98 -9.72
C GLY A 101 0.47 -3.95 -8.84
N VAL A 102 1.26 -3.45 -7.89
CA VAL A 102 1.98 -4.28 -6.92
C VAL A 102 1.01 -5.02 -6.00
N ALA A 103 0.01 -4.34 -5.42
CA ALA A 103 -0.97 -4.95 -4.52
C ALA A 103 -1.76 -6.07 -5.21
N ILE A 104 -2.28 -5.84 -6.42
CA ILE A 104 -2.99 -6.87 -7.20
C ILE A 104 -2.07 -8.03 -7.57
N HIS A 105 -0.82 -7.75 -7.94
CA HIS A 105 0.14 -8.81 -8.26
C HIS A 105 0.41 -9.72 -7.06
N LEU A 106 0.62 -9.13 -5.88
CA LEU A 106 0.83 -9.90 -4.65
C LEU A 106 -0.42 -10.70 -4.26
N ALA A 107 -1.60 -10.10 -4.33
CA ALA A 107 -2.87 -10.77 -4.05
C ALA A 107 -3.09 -11.98 -4.97
N ARG A 108 -2.90 -11.81 -6.28
CA ARG A 108 -2.99 -12.89 -7.30
C ARG A 108 -1.94 -13.97 -7.13
N ALA A 109 -0.76 -13.62 -6.62
CA ALA A 109 0.25 -14.61 -6.26
C ALA A 109 -0.17 -15.44 -5.03
N GLY A 110 -1.21 -15.03 -4.30
CA GLY A 110 -1.73 -15.70 -3.12
C GLY A 110 -1.20 -15.12 -1.82
N TYR A 111 -0.53 -13.97 -1.82
CA TYR A 111 -0.17 -13.26 -0.59
C TYR A 111 -1.44 -12.67 0.08
N PRO A 112 -1.61 -12.75 1.42
CA PRO A 112 -0.67 -13.26 2.43
C PRO A 112 -0.77 -14.78 2.72
N GLY A 113 -1.67 -15.50 2.07
CA GLY A 113 -1.93 -16.93 2.32
C GLY A 113 -0.85 -17.91 1.83
N CYS A 114 0.03 -17.48 0.93
CA CYS A 114 1.12 -18.26 0.35
C CYS A 114 2.49 -17.75 0.82
N LEU A 115 3.30 -18.65 1.39
CA LEU A 115 4.71 -18.40 1.71
C LEU A 115 5.53 -18.17 0.41
N GLY A 116 6.34 -17.12 0.36
CA GLY A 116 7.17 -16.78 -0.81
C GLY A 116 6.45 -15.99 -1.90
N CYS A 117 5.13 -15.80 -1.79
CA CYS A 117 4.32 -15.06 -2.76
C CYS A 117 4.29 -13.54 -2.49
N GLY A 118 4.99 -13.05 -1.46
CA GLY A 118 4.98 -11.65 -1.05
C GLY A 118 5.92 -10.73 -1.82
N GLY A 119 6.64 -11.21 -2.83
CA GLY A 119 7.63 -10.42 -3.57
C GLY A 119 8.94 -10.17 -2.81
N PRO A 120 9.87 -9.38 -3.37
CA PRO A 120 11.22 -9.20 -2.81
C PRO A 120 11.24 -8.70 -1.36
N GLY A 121 11.97 -9.39 -0.48
CA GLY A 121 12.07 -9.03 0.94
C GLY A 121 10.83 -9.36 1.78
N SER A 122 9.90 -10.23 1.30
CA SER A 122 8.69 -10.58 2.05
C SER A 122 8.92 -11.48 3.28
N GLU A 123 10.08 -12.11 3.37
CA GLU A 123 10.44 -13.01 4.48
C GLU A 123 11.18 -12.27 5.61
N GLU A 124 11.60 -11.03 5.36
CA GLU A 124 12.32 -10.20 6.32
C GLU A 124 11.34 -9.26 7.06
N ILE A 125 11.68 -8.92 8.30
CA ILE A 125 10.97 -7.88 9.04
C ILE A 125 11.33 -6.55 8.39
N TRP A 126 10.31 -5.74 8.10
CA TRP A 126 10.52 -4.41 7.52
C TRP A 126 11.41 -3.52 8.40
N ASP A 127 12.52 -3.05 7.83
CA ASP A 127 13.41 -2.06 8.45
C ASP A 127 13.23 -0.69 7.78
N GLU A 128 12.31 0.09 8.36
CA GLU A 128 12.01 1.44 7.90
C GLU A 128 13.26 2.34 7.91
N LYS A 129 14.15 2.22 8.90
CA LYS A 129 15.34 3.09 9.00
C LYS A 129 16.27 2.87 7.82
N SER A 130 16.56 1.61 7.51
CA SER A 130 17.42 1.23 6.39
C SER A 130 16.81 1.63 5.04
N SER A 131 15.48 1.47 4.89
CA SER A 131 14.74 1.93 3.71
C SER A 131 14.91 3.44 3.47
N ARG A 132 14.71 4.25 4.52
CA ARG A 132 14.84 5.72 4.44
C ARG A 132 16.23 6.20 4.08
N MET A 133 17.28 5.46 4.46
CA MET A 133 18.66 5.79 4.13
C MET A 133 19.04 5.44 2.68
N SER A 134 18.26 4.56 2.04
CA SER A 134 18.54 4.02 0.71
C SER A 134 17.81 4.78 -0.41
N THR A 135 17.17 5.92 -0.11
CA THR A 135 16.34 6.72 -1.04
C THR A 135 16.76 8.18 -1.13
#